data_AF-A0A2V5VGU6-F1
#
_entry.id   AF-A0A2V5VGU6-F1
#
_cell.length_a   1.000
_cell.length_b   1.000
_cell.length_c   1.000
_cell.angle_alpha   90.00
_cell.angle_beta   90.00
_cell.angle_gamma   90.00
#
_symmetry.space_group_name_H-M   'P 1'
#
loop_
_entity.id
_entity.type
_entity.pdbx_description
1 polymer ?
#
loop_
_entity_poly.entity_id
_entity_poly.type
_entity_poly.pdbx_seq_one_letter_code
_entity_poly.pdbx_strand_id
1 'polypeptide(L)'
;SQSTTDHLTTYLKNKGISWKAYSENLPGDGTILPLFDGPGYSLDHNPFVYFYDVTGNPPATSSSYGIAHLRPFETEFARDLTNNNVASYNFIVPNDYDQGEKTTPPLNNKVRQADTWLAREIPGIMASRAYTNGGVIFILWDEGVSSANNPSGLIVVSSLARAGYSNSVAYTHASMVRTEQEIFGLSPWLRQAATASNLSDLFTVYP
;
A
#
# COMPACT_ATOMS: atom_id res chain seq x y z
N SER A 1 4.09 16.99 -10.62
CA SER A 1 5.25 17.76 -10.12
C SER A 1 5.66 17.17 -8.78
N GLN A 2 6.96 17.00 -8.52
CA GLN A 2 7.45 16.51 -7.21
C GLN A 2 7.25 17.52 -6.07
N SER A 3 7.01 18.80 -6.40
CA SER A 3 6.74 19.87 -5.45
C SER A 3 5.28 19.95 -4.98
N THR A 4 4.38 19.13 -5.52
CA THR A 4 2.97 19.15 -5.09
C THR A 4 2.82 18.46 -3.74
N THR A 5 1.94 19.01 -2.90
CA THR A 5 1.51 18.37 -1.64
C THR A 5 0.10 17.79 -1.77
N ASP A 6 -0.48 17.79 -2.98
CA ASP A 6 -1.77 17.17 -3.27
C ASP A 6 -1.59 15.66 -3.50
N HIS A 7 -1.38 14.93 -2.42
CA HIS A 7 -1.31 13.47 -2.41
C HIS A 7 -1.92 12.91 -1.12
N LEU A 8 -2.25 11.62 -1.15
CA LEU A 8 -3.07 10.97 -0.11
C LEU A 8 -2.47 11.12 1.29
N THR A 9 -1.16 10.92 1.43
CA THR A 9 -0.52 10.90 2.75
C THR A 9 -0.40 12.28 3.38
N THR A 10 -0.31 13.35 2.57
CA THR A 10 -0.45 14.71 3.09
C THR A 10 -1.88 14.99 3.54
N TYR A 11 -2.90 14.46 2.87
CA TYR A 11 -4.29 14.65 3.29
C TYR A 11 -4.58 13.88 4.60
N LEU A 12 -4.05 12.66 4.72
CA LEU A 12 -4.08 11.89 5.98
C LEU A 12 -3.39 12.66 7.11
N LYS A 13 -2.16 13.13 6.89
CA LYS A 13 -1.40 13.93 7.86
C LYS A 13 -2.17 15.16 8.33
N ASN A 14 -2.75 15.93 7.40
CA ASN A 14 -3.50 17.15 7.73
C ASN A 14 -4.75 16.86 8.57
N LYS A 15 -5.31 15.66 8.48
CA LYS A 15 -6.44 15.20 9.31
C LYS A 15 -6.01 14.48 10.59
N GLY A 16 -4.70 14.39 10.86
CA GLY A 16 -4.16 13.68 12.02
C GLY A 16 -4.27 12.15 11.92
N ILE A 17 -4.48 11.62 10.71
CA ILE A 17 -4.56 10.17 10.48
C ILE A 17 -3.14 9.67 10.23
N SER A 18 -2.70 8.72 11.06
CA SER A 18 -1.37 8.13 10.94
C SER A 18 -1.27 7.28 9.68
N TRP A 19 -0.10 7.32 9.03
CA TRP A 19 0.20 6.50 7.87
C TRP A 19 1.62 5.92 7.95
N LYS A 20 1.85 4.74 7.37
CA LYS A 20 3.17 4.14 7.17
C LYS A 20 3.21 3.39 5.85
N ALA A 21 4.38 3.28 5.26
CA ALA A 21 4.68 2.38 4.16
C ALA A 21 5.73 1.38 4.63
N TYR A 22 5.47 0.09 4.45
CA TYR A 22 6.40 -0.99 4.76
C TYR A 22 6.85 -1.64 3.47
N SER A 23 8.16 -1.70 3.23
CA SER A 23 8.71 -2.39 2.06
C SER A 23 9.69 -3.46 2.50
N GLU A 24 9.60 -4.64 1.90
CA GLU A 24 10.67 -5.62 2.02
C GLU A 24 11.95 -5.11 1.37
N ASN A 25 13.07 -5.53 1.93
CA ASN A 25 14.43 -5.19 1.49
C ASN A 25 14.70 -3.68 1.42
N LEU A 26 14.00 -2.89 2.24
CA LEU A 26 14.15 -1.45 2.32
C LEU A 26 15.63 -1.06 2.55
N PRO A 27 16.26 -0.30 1.63
CA PRO A 27 17.65 0.12 1.77
C PRO A 27 17.93 0.83 3.10
N GLY A 28 18.93 0.34 3.82
CA GLY A 28 19.37 0.89 5.11
C GLY A 28 18.44 0.58 6.29
N ASP A 29 17.48 -0.34 6.15
CA ASP A 29 16.69 -0.91 7.24
C ASP A 29 16.04 0.17 8.14
N GLY A 30 15.50 1.22 7.50
CA GLY A 30 14.81 2.32 8.17
C GLY A 30 15.73 3.32 8.90
N THR A 31 17.04 3.28 8.67
CA THR A 31 18.00 4.30 9.17
C THR A 31 18.20 5.46 8.20
N ILE A 32 17.87 5.25 6.93
CA ILE A 32 17.90 6.26 5.87
C ILE A 32 16.62 6.16 5.03
N LEU A 33 16.30 7.24 4.32
CA LEU A 33 15.24 7.27 3.32
C LEU A 33 15.71 6.56 2.02
N PRO A 34 14.98 5.56 1.49
CA PRO A 34 15.38 4.81 0.31
C PRO A 34 15.19 5.63 -0.98
N LEU A 35 16.23 6.31 -1.44
CA LEU A 35 16.20 7.13 -2.67
C LEU A 35 16.88 6.44 -3.87
N PHE A 36 17.05 5.11 -3.81
CA PHE A 36 17.74 4.31 -4.81
C PHE A 36 17.26 2.85 -4.75
N ASP A 37 17.41 2.12 -5.85
CA ASP A 37 17.12 0.68 -5.92
C ASP A 37 18.09 -0.14 -5.06
N GLY A 38 17.62 -1.27 -4.55
CA GLY A 38 18.41 -2.21 -3.77
C GLY A 38 18.16 -3.65 -4.21
N PRO A 39 18.94 -4.62 -3.70
CA PRO A 39 18.65 -6.03 -3.94
C PRO A 39 17.26 -6.41 -3.43
N GLY A 40 16.33 -6.69 -4.36
CA GLY A 40 14.93 -7.02 -4.05
C GLY A 40 14.02 -5.83 -3.78
N TYR A 41 14.55 -4.59 -3.78
CA TYR A 41 13.79 -3.37 -3.60
C TYR A 41 13.85 -2.51 -4.87
N SER A 42 12.68 -2.23 -5.44
CA SER A 42 12.54 -1.33 -6.59
C SER A 42 11.92 0.00 -6.13
N LEU A 43 12.63 1.10 -6.37
CA LEU A 43 12.29 2.44 -5.88
C LEU A 43 10.95 2.93 -6.42
N ASP A 44 10.66 2.58 -7.67
CA ASP A 44 9.44 2.97 -8.40
C ASP A 44 8.16 2.39 -7.81
N HIS A 45 8.24 1.30 -7.03
CA HIS A 45 7.10 0.74 -6.31
C HIS A 45 6.79 1.48 -5.00
N ASN A 46 7.61 2.45 -4.61
CA ASN A 46 7.37 3.32 -3.46
C ASN A 46 6.95 4.73 -3.92
N PRO A 47 5.65 5.01 -4.10
CA PRO A 47 5.19 6.26 -4.69
C PRO A 47 5.53 7.50 -3.83
N PHE A 48 5.78 7.32 -2.53
CA PHE A 48 5.97 8.43 -1.59
C PHE A 48 7.33 9.12 -1.75
N VAL A 49 8.35 8.43 -2.29
CA VAL A 49 9.69 9.00 -2.51
C VAL A 49 9.73 10.04 -3.64
N TYR A 50 8.63 10.23 -4.37
CA TYR A 50 8.54 11.21 -5.44
C TYR A 50 8.01 12.58 -5.00
N PHE A 51 7.72 12.77 -3.71
CA PHE A 51 7.22 14.03 -3.19
C PHE A 51 8.23 14.70 -2.26
N TYR A 52 8.52 15.98 -2.53
CA TYR A 52 9.51 16.75 -1.78
C TYR A 52 9.12 17.02 -0.32
N ASP A 53 7.83 17.02 0.02
CA ASP A 53 7.38 17.08 1.40
C ASP A 53 7.61 15.76 2.17
N VAL A 54 7.97 14.68 1.46
CA VAL A 54 8.45 13.42 2.04
C VAL A 54 9.97 13.36 2.06
N THR A 55 10.61 13.71 0.94
CA THR A 55 12.06 13.49 0.76
C THR A 55 12.94 14.66 1.17
N GLY A 56 12.36 15.84 1.39
CA GLY A 56 13.09 17.11 1.41
C GLY A 56 13.28 17.68 0.00
N ASN A 57 13.68 18.95 -0.07
CA ASN A 57 13.98 19.67 -1.31
C ASN A 57 15.33 20.40 -1.18
N PRO A 58 16.43 19.87 -1.76
CA PRO A 58 16.48 18.65 -2.58
C PRO A 58 16.22 17.37 -1.77
N PRO A 59 15.82 16.26 -2.42
CA PRO A 59 15.68 14.95 -1.78
C PRO A 59 16.95 14.54 -1.03
N ALA A 60 16.81 14.06 0.21
CA ALA A 60 17.93 13.65 1.05
C ALA A 60 17.63 12.34 1.78
N THR A 61 18.61 11.44 1.81
CA THR A 61 18.54 10.16 2.56
C THR A 61 18.38 10.40 4.07
N SER A 62 18.68 11.59 4.57
CA SER A 62 18.53 12.00 5.96
C SER A 62 17.18 12.65 6.28
N SER A 63 16.20 12.64 5.36
CA SER A 63 14.86 13.20 5.64
C SER A 63 14.19 12.45 6.78
N SER A 64 14.11 13.09 7.94
CA SER A 64 13.53 12.49 9.15
C SER A 64 12.05 12.15 8.96
N TYR A 65 11.32 12.99 8.22
CA TYR A 65 9.90 12.75 7.93
C TYR A 65 9.73 11.50 7.05
N GLY A 66 10.48 11.38 5.96
CA GLY A 66 10.47 10.20 5.11
C GLY A 66 10.87 8.93 5.89
N ILE A 67 11.96 8.98 6.65
CA ILE A 67 12.43 7.85 7.48
C ILE A 67 11.36 7.41 8.49
N ALA A 68 10.62 8.34 9.10
CA ALA A 68 9.59 8.01 10.08
C ALA A 68 8.37 7.27 9.47
N HIS A 69 8.15 7.41 8.17
CA HIS A 69 6.99 6.84 7.48
C HIS A 69 7.31 5.66 6.56
N LEU A 70 8.51 5.62 5.96
CA LEU A 70 8.97 4.56 5.07
C LEU A 70 9.83 3.58 5.90
N ARG A 71 9.24 2.45 6.28
CA ARG A 71 9.75 1.53 7.30
C ARG A 71 10.08 0.15 6.72
N PRO A 72 11.07 -0.56 7.25
CA PRO A 72 11.43 -1.90 6.78
C PRO A 72 10.34 -2.90 7.15
N PHE A 73 9.95 -3.76 6.23
CA PHE A 73 8.93 -4.77 6.49
C PHE A 73 9.44 -5.84 7.48
N GLU A 74 10.62 -6.38 7.23
CA GLU A 74 11.16 -7.57 7.91
C GLU A 74 11.46 -7.32 9.40
N THR A 75 11.95 -6.12 9.75
CA THR A 75 12.42 -5.80 11.10
C THR A 75 11.41 -5.01 11.93
N GLU A 76 10.36 -4.46 11.32
CA GLU A 76 9.41 -3.57 11.99
C GLU A 76 7.94 -3.99 11.89
N PHE A 77 7.47 -4.49 10.74
CA PHE A 77 6.02 -4.66 10.53
C PHE A 77 5.36 -5.62 11.51
N ALA A 78 5.92 -6.83 11.69
CA ALA A 78 5.36 -7.83 12.62
C ALA A 78 5.38 -7.35 14.08
N ARG A 79 6.44 -6.61 14.46
CA ARG A 79 6.55 -5.99 15.79
C ARG A 79 5.48 -4.92 15.98
N ASP A 80 5.25 -4.10 14.98
CA ASP A 80 4.24 -3.05 15.02
C ASP A 80 2.82 -3.62 15.08
N LEU A 81 2.53 -4.71 14.36
CA LEU A 81 1.26 -5.43 14.47
C LEU A 81 1.03 -5.94 15.90
N THR A 82 2.04 -6.58 16.49
CA THR A 82 1.97 -7.15 17.85
C THR A 82 1.79 -6.08 18.91
N ASN A 83 2.50 -4.95 18.77
CA ASN A 83 2.50 -3.86 19.74
C ASN A 83 1.39 -2.84 19.52
N ASN A 84 0.55 -3.01 18.48
CA ASN A 84 -0.48 -2.04 18.06
C ASN A 84 0.12 -0.67 17.66
N ASN A 85 1.29 -0.69 17.04
CA ASN A 85 2.02 0.50 16.54
C ASN A 85 1.94 0.68 15.01
N VAL A 86 1.17 -0.15 14.32
CA VAL A 86 0.79 0.10 12.92
C VAL A 86 -0.04 1.36 12.81
N ALA A 87 0.01 1.99 11.65
CA ALA A 87 -0.73 3.21 11.37
C ALA A 87 -2.20 2.93 11.03
N SER A 88 -3.01 3.99 10.86
CA SER A 88 -4.39 3.84 10.37
C SER A 88 -4.42 3.49 8.88
N TYR A 89 -3.47 4.02 8.11
CA TYR A 89 -3.20 3.65 6.72
C TYR A 89 -1.83 2.97 6.62
N ASN A 90 -1.76 1.76 6.08
CA ASN A 90 -0.49 1.05 5.90
C ASN A 90 -0.38 0.59 4.44
N PHE A 91 0.64 1.05 3.74
CA PHE A 91 0.96 0.61 2.38
C PHE A 91 2.07 -0.45 2.45
N ILE A 92 1.88 -1.63 1.88
CA ILE A 92 2.83 -2.74 2.01
C ILE A 92 3.33 -3.13 0.61
N VAL A 93 4.64 -3.16 0.44
CA VAL A 93 5.30 -3.50 -0.82
C VAL A 93 6.20 -4.72 -0.59
N PRO A 94 5.81 -5.91 -1.09
CA PRO A 94 6.70 -7.07 -1.09
C PRO A 94 7.93 -6.82 -1.98
N ASN A 95 8.98 -7.60 -1.79
CA ASN A 95 10.17 -7.52 -2.62
C ASN A 95 9.90 -8.03 -4.05
N ASP A 96 10.86 -7.84 -4.96
CA ASP A 96 10.70 -8.21 -6.37
C ASP A 96 10.31 -9.68 -6.64
N TYR A 97 10.66 -10.58 -5.72
CA TYR A 97 10.37 -12.00 -5.82
C TYR A 97 9.01 -12.37 -5.22
N ASP A 98 8.56 -11.60 -4.24
CA ASP A 98 7.32 -11.84 -3.51
C ASP A 98 6.13 -11.01 -4.05
N GLN A 99 6.39 -9.93 -4.79
CA GLN A 99 5.34 -9.12 -5.43
C GLN A 99 4.79 -9.73 -6.73
N GLY A 100 5.37 -10.84 -7.18
CA GLY A 100 4.95 -11.54 -8.40
C GLY A 100 5.53 -10.96 -9.69
N GLU A 101 6.61 -10.16 -9.61
CA GLU A 101 7.29 -9.60 -10.78
C GLU A 101 8.46 -10.48 -11.23
N LYS A 102 9.29 -11.00 -10.31
CA LYS A 102 10.47 -11.82 -10.62
C LYS A 102 10.27 -13.25 -10.15
N THR A 103 10.92 -14.20 -10.83
CA THR A 103 10.96 -15.61 -10.40
C THR A 103 12.22 -15.86 -9.59
N THR A 104 12.12 -16.68 -8.54
CA THR A 104 13.28 -17.12 -7.76
C THR A 104 13.26 -18.65 -7.54
N PRO A 105 14.42 -19.34 -7.59
CA PRO A 105 14.50 -20.74 -7.22
C PRO A 105 14.11 -20.99 -5.75
N PRO A 106 13.60 -22.19 -5.41
CA PRO A 106 13.32 -23.31 -6.33
C PRO A 106 11.95 -23.21 -7.01
N LEU A 107 11.06 -22.31 -6.57
CA LEU A 107 9.69 -22.25 -7.08
C LEU A 107 9.62 -21.86 -8.56
N ASN A 108 10.40 -20.85 -8.96
CA ASN A 108 10.42 -20.29 -10.32
C ASN A 108 9.01 -20.03 -10.89
N ASN A 109 8.09 -19.52 -10.07
CA ASN A 109 6.70 -19.27 -10.46
C ASN A 109 6.19 -18.04 -9.71
N LYS A 110 6.02 -16.93 -10.45
CA LYS A 110 5.67 -15.62 -9.90
C LYS A 110 4.38 -15.64 -9.09
N VAL A 111 3.33 -16.28 -9.62
CA VAL A 111 2.01 -16.36 -8.96
C VAL A 111 2.11 -17.16 -7.67
N ARG A 112 2.80 -18.32 -7.70
CA ARG A 112 2.96 -19.15 -6.50
C ARG A 112 3.85 -18.50 -5.45
N GLN A 113 4.87 -17.75 -5.86
CA GLN A 113 5.71 -16.97 -4.95
C GLN A 113 4.88 -15.92 -4.21
N ALA A 114 4.12 -15.10 -4.95
CA ALA A 114 3.23 -14.10 -4.36
C ALA A 114 2.13 -14.73 -3.47
N ASP A 115 1.53 -15.84 -3.91
CA ASP A 115 0.55 -16.59 -3.11
C ASP A 115 1.16 -17.15 -1.81
N THR A 116 2.40 -17.64 -1.87
CA THR A 116 3.13 -18.13 -0.68
C THR A 116 3.41 -16.98 0.30
N TRP A 117 3.79 -15.81 -0.21
CA TRP A 117 3.99 -14.62 0.59
C TRP A 117 2.69 -14.17 1.26
N LEU A 118 1.60 -14.04 0.48
CA LEU A 118 0.29 -13.67 1.02
C LEU A 118 -0.21 -14.67 2.06
N ALA A 119 -0.08 -15.98 1.81
CA ALA A 119 -0.47 -17.02 2.75
C ALA A 119 0.30 -16.96 4.08
N ARG A 120 1.52 -16.42 4.06
CA ARG A 120 2.35 -16.23 5.26
C ARG A 120 1.96 -14.94 6.02
N GLU A 121 1.77 -13.83 5.31
CA GLU A 121 1.62 -12.51 5.93
C GLU A 121 0.18 -12.17 6.32
N ILE A 122 -0.80 -12.48 5.46
CA ILE A 122 -2.21 -12.11 5.65
C ILE A 122 -2.77 -12.62 6.99
N PRO A 123 -2.50 -13.87 7.44
CA PRO A 123 -2.98 -14.33 8.74
C PRO A 123 -2.49 -13.48 9.93
N GLY A 124 -1.25 -13.00 9.89
CA GLY A 124 -0.69 -12.12 10.92
C GLY A 124 -1.39 -10.76 10.95
N ILE A 125 -1.70 -10.19 9.79
CA ILE A 125 -2.47 -8.96 9.68
C ILE A 125 -3.89 -9.18 10.21
N MET A 126 -4.55 -10.28 9.81
CA MET A 126 -5.92 -10.61 10.24
C MET A 126 -6.03 -10.87 11.75
N ALA A 127 -4.96 -11.34 12.39
CA ALA A 127 -4.89 -11.53 13.85
C ALA A 127 -4.67 -10.22 14.63
N SER A 128 -4.26 -9.13 13.95
CA SER A 128 -3.94 -7.87 14.61
C SER A 128 -5.19 -7.12 15.10
N ARG A 129 -4.99 -6.22 16.06
CA ARG A 129 -6.06 -5.30 16.50
C ARG A 129 -6.52 -4.38 15.38
N ALA A 130 -5.62 -3.97 14.49
CA ALA A 130 -5.94 -3.09 13.36
C ALA A 130 -6.99 -3.74 12.45
N TYR A 131 -6.86 -5.03 12.17
CA TYR A 131 -7.85 -5.76 11.38
C TYR A 131 -9.11 -6.09 12.17
N THR A 132 -8.97 -6.66 13.37
CA THR A 132 -10.13 -7.13 14.16
C THR A 132 -11.03 -5.99 14.64
N ASN A 133 -10.54 -4.75 14.67
CA ASN A 133 -11.32 -3.55 14.96
C ASN A 133 -11.99 -2.93 13.71
N GLY A 134 -12.40 -3.76 12.74
CA GLY A 134 -13.09 -3.31 11.53
C GLY A 134 -12.16 -2.86 10.40
N GLY A 135 -10.90 -3.30 10.40
CA GLY A 135 -9.95 -3.00 9.34
C GLY A 135 -10.30 -3.69 8.01
N VAL A 136 -9.66 -3.22 6.95
CA VAL A 136 -9.78 -3.78 5.61
C VAL A 136 -8.38 -3.97 5.03
N ILE A 137 -8.18 -5.10 4.35
CA ILE A 137 -7.00 -5.36 3.55
C ILE A 137 -7.43 -5.29 2.10
N PHE A 138 -6.74 -4.47 1.32
CA PHE A 138 -6.85 -4.44 -0.13
C PHE A 138 -5.59 -5.06 -0.70
N ILE A 139 -5.74 -6.13 -1.49
CA ILE A 139 -4.66 -6.72 -2.28
C ILE A 139 -4.91 -6.30 -3.72
N LEU A 140 -4.02 -5.51 -4.29
CA LEU A 140 -4.13 -5.00 -5.66
C LEU A 140 -2.80 -5.14 -6.39
N TRP A 141 -2.86 -5.10 -7.72
CA TRP A 141 -1.70 -5.07 -8.59
C TRP A 141 -1.57 -3.68 -9.21
N ASP A 142 -0.36 -3.14 -9.24
CA ASP A 142 -0.05 -1.82 -9.78
C ASP A 142 -0.22 -1.79 -11.31
N GLU A 143 0.17 -2.86 -11.99
CA GLU A 143 0.06 -3.01 -13.44
C GLU A 143 -0.50 -4.37 -13.90
N GLY A 144 -0.88 -4.44 -15.18
CA GLY A 144 -1.29 -5.68 -15.84
C GLY A 144 -0.19 -6.21 -16.77
N VAL A 145 -0.40 -7.38 -17.35
CA VAL A 145 0.62 -8.07 -18.19
C VAL A 145 0.96 -7.37 -19.52
N SER A 146 0.29 -6.30 -19.92
CA SER A 146 0.56 -5.60 -21.18
C SER A 146 0.08 -4.14 -21.16
N SER A 147 0.54 -3.34 -22.14
CA SER A 147 0.14 -1.95 -22.35
C SER A 147 -1.30 -1.73 -22.81
N ALA A 148 -2.04 -2.80 -23.13
CA ALA A 148 -3.50 -2.72 -23.30
C ALA A 148 -4.18 -2.61 -21.93
N ASN A 149 -5.33 -1.93 -21.85
CA ASN A 149 -6.18 -1.83 -20.65
C ASN A 149 -6.63 -3.22 -20.15
N ASN A 150 -5.72 -3.95 -19.53
CA ASN A 150 -5.95 -5.26 -18.95
C ASN A 150 -6.37 -5.03 -17.49
N PRO A 151 -7.46 -5.68 -17.05
CA PRO A 151 -7.86 -5.59 -15.65
C PRO A 151 -6.76 -6.19 -14.76
N SER A 152 -6.25 -5.37 -13.85
CA SER A 152 -5.44 -5.83 -12.72
C SER A 152 -6.34 -6.38 -11.62
N GLY A 153 -5.84 -7.33 -10.85
CA GLY A 153 -6.60 -7.91 -9.74
C GLY A 153 -6.87 -6.89 -8.63
N LEU A 154 -8.00 -7.04 -7.94
CA LEU A 154 -8.27 -6.40 -6.66
C LEU A 154 -9.05 -7.38 -5.79
N ILE A 155 -8.57 -7.61 -4.57
CA ILE A 155 -9.19 -8.47 -3.58
C ILE A 155 -9.41 -7.64 -2.32
N VAL A 156 -10.62 -7.70 -1.77
CA VAL A 156 -10.97 -7.07 -0.50
C VAL A 156 -11.11 -8.17 0.55
N VAL A 157 -10.36 -8.06 1.64
CA VAL A 157 -10.46 -8.94 2.80
C VAL A 157 -10.86 -8.09 4.00
N SER A 158 -12.09 -8.26 4.48
CA SER A 158 -12.62 -7.59 5.67
C SER A 158 -13.87 -8.32 6.17
N SER A 159 -14.18 -8.18 7.45
CA SER A 159 -15.49 -8.58 8.00
C SER A 159 -16.65 -7.75 7.44
N LEU A 160 -16.36 -6.58 6.86
CA LEU A 160 -17.35 -5.69 6.22
C LEU A 160 -17.54 -6.00 4.73
N ALA A 161 -16.64 -6.79 4.13
CA ALA A 161 -16.69 -7.14 2.72
C ALA A 161 -17.80 -8.17 2.41
N ARG A 162 -18.26 -8.20 1.17
CA ARG A 162 -19.15 -9.27 0.68
C ARG A 162 -18.36 -10.55 0.48
N ALA A 163 -18.68 -11.59 1.25
CA ALA A 163 -18.00 -12.88 1.13
C ALA A 163 -18.36 -13.61 -0.17
N GLY A 164 -17.36 -14.16 -0.87
CA GLY A 164 -17.56 -14.94 -2.09
C GLY A 164 -18.12 -14.13 -3.27
N TYR A 165 -17.95 -12.81 -3.24
CA TYR A 165 -18.54 -11.88 -4.21
C TYR A 165 -17.53 -11.38 -5.23
N SER A 166 -18.01 -11.18 -6.46
CA SER A 166 -17.31 -10.45 -7.52
C SER A 166 -18.33 -9.67 -8.33
N ASN A 167 -17.88 -8.62 -9.01
CA ASN A 167 -18.72 -7.81 -9.90
C ASN A 167 -18.00 -7.54 -11.22
N SER A 168 -18.70 -6.90 -12.15
CA SER A 168 -18.17 -6.44 -13.44
C SER A 168 -18.11 -4.92 -13.53
N VAL A 169 -18.08 -4.21 -12.40
CA VAL A 169 -17.98 -2.75 -12.37
C VAL A 169 -16.56 -2.37 -12.78
N ALA A 170 -16.41 -1.41 -13.69
CA ALA A 170 -15.10 -0.95 -14.11
C ALA A 170 -14.48 -0.06 -13.02
N TYR A 171 -13.33 -0.48 -12.49
CA TYR A 171 -12.55 0.27 -11.51
C TYR A 171 -11.19 0.66 -12.09
N THR A 172 -10.58 1.67 -11.46
CA THR A 172 -9.19 2.09 -11.72
C THR A 172 -8.48 2.30 -10.40
N HIS A 173 -7.17 2.55 -10.40
CA HIS A 173 -6.46 2.97 -9.17
C HIS A 173 -7.04 4.25 -8.57
N ALA A 174 -7.68 5.11 -9.36
CA ALA A 174 -8.41 6.25 -8.83
C ALA A 174 -9.65 5.86 -8.01
N SER A 175 -10.27 4.69 -8.27
CA SER A 175 -11.34 4.13 -7.44
C SER A 175 -10.85 3.73 -6.05
N MET A 176 -9.60 3.25 -5.96
CA MET A 176 -8.96 2.96 -4.66
C MET A 176 -8.75 4.25 -3.87
N VAL A 177 -8.10 5.26 -4.46
CA VAL A 177 -7.87 6.57 -3.82
C VAL A 177 -9.20 7.22 -3.42
N ARG A 178 -10.23 7.08 -4.26
CA ARG A 178 -11.58 7.55 -3.94
C ARG A 178 -12.13 6.86 -2.70
N THR A 179 -12.03 5.54 -2.62
CA THR A 179 -12.50 4.75 -1.48
C THR A 179 -11.78 5.13 -0.20
N GLU A 180 -10.45 5.24 -0.24
CA GLU A 180 -9.64 5.64 0.91
C GLU A 180 -9.99 7.05 1.42
N GLN A 181 -10.17 8.01 0.50
CA GLN A 181 -10.61 9.34 0.89
C GLN A 181 -11.99 9.34 1.54
N GLU A 182 -12.92 8.47 1.13
CA GLU A 182 -14.23 8.37 1.77
C GLU A 182 -14.12 7.74 3.16
N ILE A 183 -13.42 6.62 3.30
CA ILE A 183 -13.18 5.93 4.59
C ILE A 183 -12.55 6.89 5.61
N PHE A 184 -11.54 7.64 5.17
CA PHE A 184 -10.84 8.60 6.03
C PHE A 184 -11.49 9.99 6.07
N GLY A 185 -12.59 10.20 5.33
CA GLY A 185 -13.31 11.47 5.20
C GLY A 185 -12.43 12.64 4.73
N LEU A 186 -11.53 12.40 3.80
CA LEU A 186 -10.59 13.37 3.24
C LEU A 186 -11.25 14.23 2.16
N SER A 187 -10.93 15.52 2.15
CA SER A 187 -11.40 16.49 1.16
C SER A 187 -10.35 17.59 0.94
N PRO A 188 -10.28 18.20 -0.27
CA PRO A 188 -11.06 17.89 -1.47
C PRO A 188 -10.69 16.53 -2.08
N TRP A 189 -11.34 16.11 -3.17
CA TRP A 189 -10.95 14.86 -3.84
C TRP A 189 -9.71 15.05 -4.70
N LEU A 190 -8.74 14.14 -4.58
CA LEU A 190 -7.50 14.16 -5.34
C LEU A 190 -7.72 13.75 -6.79
N ARG A 191 -7.44 14.66 -7.72
CA ARG A 191 -7.27 14.36 -9.16
C ARG A 191 -8.40 13.47 -9.72
N GLN A 192 -8.08 12.31 -10.27
CA GLN A 192 -9.05 11.40 -10.87
C GLN A 192 -10.00 10.73 -9.85
N ALA A 193 -9.66 10.71 -8.56
CA ALA A 193 -10.58 10.25 -7.52
C ALA A 193 -11.85 11.13 -7.44
N ALA A 194 -11.78 12.37 -7.95
CA ALA A 194 -12.93 13.27 -7.96
C ALA A 194 -14.08 12.79 -8.85
N THR A 195 -13.78 11.98 -9.87
CA THR A 195 -14.76 11.48 -10.84
C THR A 195 -14.83 9.95 -10.91
N ALA A 196 -13.92 9.24 -10.22
CA ALA A 196 -13.93 7.79 -10.16
C ALA A 196 -15.09 7.26 -9.29
N SER A 197 -15.65 6.12 -9.67
CA SER A 197 -16.51 5.31 -8.79
C SER A 197 -15.70 4.74 -7.63
N ASN A 198 -16.30 4.64 -6.44
CA ASN A 198 -15.70 3.99 -5.28
C ASN A 198 -15.89 2.46 -5.32
N LEU A 199 -15.30 1.74 -4.37
CA LEU A 199 -15.37 0.29 -4.24
C LEU A 199 -16.54 -0.19 -3.37
N SER A 200 -17.55 0.66 -3.11
CA SER A 200 -18.62 0.38 -2.14
C SER A 200 -19.43 -0.88 -2.43
N ASP A 201 -19.55 -1.28 -3.70
CA ASP A 201 -20.24 -2.51 -4.11
C ASP A 201 -19.60 -3.78 -3.52
N LEU A 202 -18.30 -3.74 -3.16
CA LEU A 202 -17.58 -4.85 -2.54
C LEU A 202 -17.89 -5.02 -1.05
N PHE A 203 -18.68 -4.11 -0.44
CA PHE A 203 -18.99 -4.10 0.99
C PHE A 203 -20.47 -4.36 1.26
N THR A 204 -20.74 -4.99 2.40
CA THR A 204 -22.11 -5.12 2.97
C THR A 204 -22.48 -3.89 3.78
N VAL A 205 -21.50 -3.31 4.47
CA VAL A 205 -21.55 -2.01 5.15
C VAL A 205 -20.33 -1.23 4.71
N TYR A 206 -20.53 -0.06 4.11
CA TYR A 206 -19.42 0.76 3.65
C TYR A 206 -18.63 1.29 4.86
N PRO A 207 -17.32 1.01 4.96
CA PRO A 207 -16.49 1.41 6.08
C PRO A 207 -16.29 2.92 6.22
#